data_AF-T1HTT4-F1
#
_entry.id   AF-T1HTT4-F1
#
_cell.length_a   1.000
_cell.length_b   1.000
_cell.length_c   1.000
_cell.angle_alpha   90.00
_cell.angle_beta   90.00
_cell.angle_gamma   90.00
#
_symmetry.space_group_name_H-M   'P 1'
#
loop_
_entity.id
_entity.type
_entity.pdbx_description
1 polymer ?
#
loop_
_entity_poly.entity_id
_entity_poly.type
_entity_poly.pdbx_seq_one_letter_code
_entity_poly.pdbx_strand_id
1 'polypeptide(L)' 'MGTSDAERSGRPVEVTTPEIIDKIHDMVMDDRRVKVL' A
#
# COMPACT_ATOMS: atom_id res chain seq x y z
N MET A 1 35.73 8.52 -5.90
CA MET A 1 34.42 8.95 -6.44
C MET A 1 33.49 7.76 -6.40
N GLY A 2 32.27 7.95 -5.89
CA GLY A 2 31.24 6.93 -5.82
C GLY A 2 30.28 7.25 -4.68
N THR A 3 29.28 8.09 -4.93
CA THR A 3 28.12 8.16 -4.05
C THR A 3 27.25 6.95 -4.38
N SER A 4 27.20 5.96 -3.49
CA SER A 4 26.23 4.87 -3.61
C SER A 4 24.84 5.43 -3.30
N ASP A 5 23.85 5.18 -4.16
CA ASP A 5 22.45 5.50 -3.85
C ASP A 5 22.03 4.60 -2.68
N ALA A 6 21.71 5.21 -1.54
CA ALA A 6 21.29 4.50 -0.35
C ALA A 6 19.81 4.09 -0.47
N GLU A 7 19.44 2.97 0.15
CA GLU A 7 18.05 2.53 0.19
C GLU A 7 17.14 3.63 0.74
N ARG A 8 16.11 4.01 -0.02
CA ARG A 8 15.14 5.04 0.37
C ARG A 8 13.97 4.37 1.08
N SER A 9 13.95 4.48 2.41
CA SER A 9 12.83 4.01 3.22
C SER A 9 11.55 4.79 2.93
N GLY A 10 10.42 4.09 2.81
CA GLY A 10 9.09 4.71 2.86
C GLY A 10 8.14 4.20 1.77
N ARG A 11 8.56 4.21 0.50
CA ARG A 11 7.71 3.70 -0.59
C ARG A 11 8.08 2.26 -0.93
N PRO A 12 7.10 1.33 -0.97
CA PRO A 12 7.35 -0.02 -1.48
C PRO A 12 7.85 0.06 -2.91
N VAL A 13 8.90 -0.70 -3.23
CA VAL A 13 9.41 -0.84 -4.60
C VAL A 13 8.34 -1.46 -5.50
N GLU A 14 7.54 -2.38 -4.94
CA GLU A 14 6.41 -3.01 -5.61
C GLU A 14 5.17 -2.89 -4.73
N VAL A 15 4.09 -2.36 -5.32
CA VAL A 15 2.80 -2.12 -4.64
C VAL A 15 1.77 -3.21 -4.93
N THR A 16 2.07 -4.12 -5.85
CA THR A 16 1.19 -5.19 -6.32
C THR A 16 1.52 -6.53 -5.68
N THR A 17 2.01 -6.53 -4.43
CA THR A 17 2.14 -7.77 -3.68
C THR A 17 0.76 -8.21 -3.18
N PRO A 18 0.50 -9.53 -3.05
CA PRO A 18 -0.79 -10.02 -2.54
C PRO A 18 -1.19 -9.40 -1.20
N GLU A 19 -0.25 -9.26 -0.26
CA GLU A 19 -0.47 -8.64 1.06
C GLU A 19 -0.97 -7.18 0.96
N ILE A 20 -0.38 -6.37 0.06
CA ILE A 20 -0.78 -4.98 -0.13
C ILE A 20 -2.17 -4.92 -0.78
N ILE A 21 -2.46 -5.82 -1.72
CA ILE A 21 -3.75 -5.93 -2.39
C ILE A 21 -4.85 -6.28 -1.37
N ASP A 22 -4.62 -7.29 -0.54
CA ASP A 22 -5.56 -7.74 0.48
C ASP A 22 -5.86 -6.60 1.48
N LYS A 23 -4.81 -5.91 1.95
CA LYS A 23 -4.96 -4.76 2.85
C LYS A 23 -5.78 -3.63 2.24
N ILE A 24 -5.58 -3.31 0.95
CA ILE A 24 -6.36 -2.29 0.25
C ILE A 24 -7.81 -2.75 0.09
N HIS A 25 -8.03 -4.02 -0.25
CA HIS A 25 -9.35 -4.59 -0.36
C HIS A 25 -10.14 -4.45 0.95
N ASP A 26 -9.52 -4.78 2.08
CA ASP A 26 -10.14 -4.64 3.41
C ASP A 26 -10.48 -3.18 3.73
N MET A 27 -9.53 -2.25 3.50
CA MET A 27 -9.79 -0.82 3.71
C MET A 27 -10.93 -0.29 2.83
N VAL A 28 -11.05 -0.74 1.58
CA VAL A 28 -12.14 -0.34 0.67
C VAL A 28 -13.48 -0.92 1.11
N MET A 29 -13.50 -2.15 1.63
CA MET A 29 -14.71 -2.77 2.16
C MET A 29 -15.15 -2.12 3.47
N ASP A 30 -14.21 -1.77 4.36
CA ASP A 30 -14.45 -1.04 5.60
C ASP A 30 -14.91 0.40 5.38
N ASP A 31 -14.33 1.10 4.38
CA ASP A 31 -14.70 2.48 4.03
C ASP A 31 -16.03 2.57 3.26
N ARG A 32 -16.58 1.44 2.80
CA ARG A 32 -17.93 1.40 2.23
C ARG A 32 -18.92 1.79 3.33
N ARG A 33 -19.21 3.08 3.43
CA ARG A 33 -20.25 3.66 4.29
C ARG A 33 -21.55 2.93 3.95
N VAL A 34 -21.94 1.96 4.79
CA VAL A 34 -23.24 1.30 4.70
C VAL A 34 -24.29 2.34 5.11
N LYS A 35 -24.68 3.20 4.16
CA LYS A 35 -25.94 3.92 4.27
C LYS A 35 -27.05 2.92 3.95
N VAL A 36 -27.50 2.21 4.98
CA VAL A 36 -28.86 1.66 4.98
C VAL A 36 -29.73 2.75 5.60
N LEU A 37 -30.44 3.49 4.75
CA LEU A 37 -31.65 4.20 5.14
C LEU A 37 -32.83 3.25 4.95
#